data_AF-A0A2X2V5V2-F1
#
_entry.id   AF-A0A2X2V5V2-F1
#
_cell.length_a   1.000
_cell.length_b   1.000
_cell.length_c   1.000
_cell.angle_alpha   90.00
_cell.angle_beta   90.00
_cell.angle_gamma   90.00
#
_symmetry.space_group_name_H-M   'P 1'
#
loop_
_entity.id
_entity.type
_entity.pdbx_description
1 polymer ?
#
loop_
_entity_poly.entity_id
_entity_poly.type
_entity_poly.pdbx_seq_one_letter_code
_entity_poly.pdbx_strand_id
1 'polypeptide(L)' 'MQTHIKVRGYHMDVYQHVNNARYLEFLEEARWEGLEKTTGFQWMTEHNIAFHRGEHQYQLSPPGGAWRPASH' A
#
# COMPACT_ATOMS: atom_id res chain seq x y z
N MET A 1 10.77 -9.09 8.82
CA MET A 1 11.43 -7.77 8.90
C MET A 1 10.39 -6.76 9.36
N GLN A 2 10.76 -5.76 10.16
CA GLN A 2 9.83 -4.80 10.73
C GLN A 2 10.43 -3.40 10.67
N THR A 3 9.67 -2.45 10.13
CA THR A 3 10.04 -1.03 10.05
C THR A 3 9.33 -0.26 11.16
N HIS A 4 10.08 0.49 11.95
CA HIS A 4 9.53 1.33 13.01
C HIS A 4 9.54 2.79 12.60
N ILE A 5 8.35 3.39 12.43
CA ILE A 5 8.20 4.79 12.04
C ILE A 5 7.72 5.61 13.24
N LYS A 6 8.45 6.68 13.56
CA LYS A 6 8.07 7.61 14.63
C LYS A 6 7.06 8.63 14.12
N VAL A 7 5.86 8.64 14.69
CA VAL A 7 4.82 9.61 14.36
C VAL A 7 5.20 11.02 14.87
N ARG A 8 5.00 12.03 14.03
CA ARG A 8 5.32 13.45 14.29
C ARG A 8 4.09 14.31 13.99
N GLY A 9 4.09 15.55 14.49
CA GLY A 9 2.96 16.49 14.35
C GLY A 9 2.44 16.63 12.91
N TYR A 10 3.34 16.71 11.93
CA TYR A 10 2.99 16.85 10.52
C TYR A 10 2.45 15.57 9.85
N HIS A 11 2.48 14.42 10.53
CA HIS A 11 1.79 13.22 10.08
C HIS A 11 0.30 13.22 10.46
N MET A 12 -0.09 14.10 11.38
CA MET A 12 -1.45 14.17 11.89
C MET A 12 -2.32 15.11 11.06
N ASP A 13 -3.61 14.79 10.98
CA ASP A 13 -4.64 15.65 10.42
C ASP A 13 -5.30 16.52 11.50
N VAL A 14 -6.33 17.27 11.10
CA VAL A 14 -7.11 18.15 12.00
C VAL A 14 -7.81 17.39 13.14
N TYR A 15 -8.03 16.10 12.99
CA TYR A 15 -8.63 15.23 14.01
C TYR A 15 -7.58 14.67 14.98
N GLN A 16 -6.32 15.09 14.87
CA GLN A 16 -5.21 14.62 15.70
C GLN A 16 -4.92 13.12 15.56
N HIS A 17 -5.41 12.50 14.48
CA HIS A 17 -5.03 11.16 14.09
C HIS A 17 -4.04 11.24 12.95
N VAL A 18 -3.31 10.15 12.70
CA VAL A 18 -2.51 10.04 11.48
C VAL A 18 -3.45 10.11 10.28
N ASN A 19 -3.12 10.97 9.33
CA ASN A 19 -3.92 11.11 8.11
C ASN A 19 -3.97 9.76 7.35
N ASN A 20 -5.16 9.37 6.90
CA ASN A 20 -5.37 8.11 6.18
C ASN A 20 -4.45 7.93 4.95
N ALA A 21 -4.19 8.99 4.19
CA ALA A 21 -3.27 8.92 3.06
C ALA A 21 -1.82 8.70 3.52
N ARG A 22 -1.44 9.23 4.69
CA ARG A 22 -0.09 9.10 5.25
C ARG A 22 0.25 7.64 5.61
N TYR A 23 -0.74 6.82 5.95
CA TYR A 23 -0.50 5.39 6.17
C TYR A 23 0.01 4.67 4.92
N LEU A 24 -0.42 5.07 3.72
CA LEU A 24 0.06 4.44 2.48
C LEU A 24 1.56 4.68 2.28
N GLU A 25 2.06 5.85 2.64
CA GLU A 25 3.49 6.17 2.58
C GLU A 25 4.28 5.36 3.61
N PHE A 26 3.76 5.19 4.83
CA PHE A 26 4.40 4.37 5.87
C PHE A 26 4.52 2.89 5.44
N LEU A 27 3.48 2.37 4.79
CA LEU A 27 3.50 1.00 4.27
C LEU A 27 4.44 0.86 3.08
N GLU A 28 4.55 1.89 2.24
CA GLU A 28 5.50 1.90 1.13
C GLU A 28 6.94 1.93 1.62
N GLU A 29 7.27 2.74 2.63
CA GLU A 29 8.59 2.77 3.26
C GLU A 29 8.96 1.37 3.81
N ALA A 30 8.04 0.74 4.54
CA ALA A 30 8.27 -0.60 5.07
C ALA A 30 8.45 -1.66 3.97
N ARG A 31 7.74 -1.50 2.84
CA ARG A 31 7.90 -2.36 1.67
C ARG A 31 9.29 -2.19 1.04
N TRP A 32 9.76 -0.96 0.87
CA TRP A 32 11.08 -0.68 0.32
C TRP A 32 12.19 -1.25 1.20
N GLU A 33 12.15 -1.00 2.51
CA GLU A 33 13.13 -1.56 3.46
C GLU A 33 13.17 -3.10 3.39
N GLY A 34 11.99 -3.73 3.21
CA GLY A 34 11.86 -5.17 3.03
C GLY A 34 12.41 -5.70 1.71
N LEU A 35 12.24 -4.96 0.60
CA LEU A 35 12.62 -5.39 -0.75
C LEU A 35 14.09 -5.12 -1.07
N GLU A 36 14.66 -4.01 -0.60
CA GLU A 36 16.04 -3.59 -0.92
C GLU A 36 17.09 -4.65 -0.59
N LYS A 37 16.83 -5.46 0.44
CA LYS A 37 17.76 -6.50 0.92
C LYS A 37 17.54 -7.86 0.26
N THR A 38 16.63 -7.95 -0.72
CA THR A 38 16.28 -9.22 -1.38
C THR A 38 16.96 -9.37 -2.74
N THR A 39 17.54 -10.55 -2.97
CA THR A 39 18.13 -10.91 -4.27
C THR A 39 17.09 -10.95 -5.40
N GLY A 40 15.85 -11.31 -5.07
CA GLY A 40 14.75 -11.31 -6.04
C GLY A 40 14.43 -9.92 -6.60
N PHE A 41 14.53 -8.86 -5.79
CA PHE A 41 14.30 -7.50 -6.25
C PHE A 41 15.40 -7.01 -7.21
N GLN A 42 16.66 -7.38 -6.95
CA GLN A 42 17.78 -7.11 -7.86
C GLN A 42 17.58 -7.82 -9.21
N TRP A 43 17.26 -9.12 -9.16
CA TRP A 43 16.98 -9.91 -10.37
C TRP A 43 15.86 -9.31 -11.22
N MET A 44 14.74 -8.87 -10.60
CA MET A 44 13.65 -8.22 -11.34
C MET A 44 14.12 -6.94 -12.05
N THR A 45 14.91 -6.13 -11.36
CA THR A 45 15.46 -4.88 -11.91
C THR A 45 16.37 -5.17 -13.12
N GLU A 46 17.23 -6.19 -13.02
CA GLU A 46 18.10 -6.63 -14.12
C GLU A 46 17.31 -7.12 -15.36
N HIS A 47 16.12 -7.68 -15.14
CA HIS A 47 15.26 -8.21 -16.20
C HIS A 47 14.22 -7.19 -16.69
N ASN A 48 14.33 -5.91 -16.29
CA ASN A 48 13.37 -4.85 -16.62
C ASN A 48 11.93 -5.16 -16.18
N ILE A 49 11.77 -5.86 -15.05
CA ILE A 49 10.48 -6.19 -14.44
C ILE A 49 10.26 -5.23 -13.26
N ALA A 50 9.07 -4.65 -13.18
CA ALA A 50 8.70 -3.72 -12.10
C ALA A 50 7.33 -4.06 -11.50
N PHE A 51 7.14 -3.74 -10.22
CA PHE A 51 5.84 -3.82 -9.59
C PHE A 51 4.96 -2.64 -9.98
N HIS A 52 3.71 -2.92 -10.33
CA HIS A 52 2.66 -1.92 -10.49
C HIS A 52 1.58 -2.13 -9.44
N ARG A 53 1.11 -1.06 -8.81
CA ARG A 53 -0.02 -1.11 -7.88
C ARG A 53 -1.31 -1.28 -8.70
N GLY A 54 -1.82 -2.50 -8.77
CA GLY A 54 -3.15 -2.75 -9.30
C GLY A 54 -4.23 -2.26 -8.34
N GLU A 55 -5.39 -1.89 -8.89
CA GLU A 55 -6.61 -1.66 -8.14
C GLU A 55 -7.65 -2.73 -8.49
N HIS A 56 -8.40 -3.18 -7.49
CA HIS A 56 -9.55 -4.05 -7.68
C HIS A 56 -10.75 -3.40 -7.00
N GLN A 57 -11.67 -2.90 -7.82
CA GLN A 57 -12.90 -2.30 -7.33
C GLN A 57 -13.98 -3.37 -7.25
N TYR A 58 -14.67 -3.43 -6.10
CA TYR A 58 -15.79 -4.34 -5.87
C TYR A 58 -17.02 -3.53 -5.50
N GLN A 59 -18.17 -3.94 -6.04
CA GLN A 59 -19.46 -3.34 -5.72
C GLN A 59 -20.35 -4.33 -4.97
N LEU A 60 -21.07 -3.82 -3.98
CA LEU A 60 -22.06 -4.59 -3.23
C LEU A 60 -23.36 -4.66 -4.04
N SER A 61 -23.87 -5.87 -4.27
CA SER A 61 -25.14 -6.04 -4.99
C SER A 61 -26.33 -5.83 -4.03
N PRO A 62 -27.29 -4.91 -4.29
CA PRO A 62 -28.48 -4.76 -3.47
C PRO A 62 -29.55 -5.86 -3.73
N PRO A 63 -30.39 -6.23 -2.74
CA PRO A 63 -30.26 -6.00 -1.30
C PRO A 63 -29.55 -7.19 -0.63
N GLY A 64 -28.36 -6.94 -0.06
CA GLY A 64 -27.62 -7.93 0.76
C GLY A 64 -26.79 -8.97 0.00
N GLY A 65 -26.50 -8.76 -1.28
CA GLY A 65 -25.76 -9.70 -2.13
C GLY A 65 -24.23 -9.65 -1.97
N ALA A 66 -23.55 -10.65 -2.54
CA ALA A 66 -22.10 -10.80 -2.52
C ALA A 66 -21.36 -9.64 -3.24
N TRP A 67 -20.11 -9.41 -2.85
CA TRP A 67 -19.20 -8.51 -3.55
C TRP A 67 -18.91 -9.02 -4.96
N ARG A 68 -19.16 -8.21 -5.98
CA ARG A 68 -18.84 -8.53 -7.37
C ARG A 68 -17.80 -7.55 -7.90
N PRO A 69 -16.88 -7.96 -8.80
CA PRO A 69 -15.99 -7.03 -9.45
C PRO A 69 -16.80 -5.92 -10.13
N ALA A 70 -16.39 -4.66 -9.94
CA ALA A 70 -16.98 -3.55 -10.67
C ALA A 70 -16.65 -3.72 -12.16
N SER A 71 -17.66 -3.85 -13.01
CA SER A 71 -17.47 -3.81 -14.46
C SER A 71 -17.10 -2.40 -14.90
N HIS A 72 -16.12 -2.27 -15.79
CA HIS A 72 -15.78 -1.00 -16.44
C HIS A 72 -16.96 -0.49 -17.29
#